data_AF-A0AAP0C9V2-F1
#
_entry.id   AF-A0AAP0C9V2-F1
#
_cell.length_a   1.000
_cell.length_b   1.000
_cell.length_c   1.000
_cell.angle_alpha   90.00
_cell.angle_beta   90.00
_cell.angle_gamma   90.00
#
_symmetry.space_group_name_H-M   'P 1'
#
loop_
_entity.id
_entity.type
_entity.pdbx_description
1 polymer ?
#
loop_
_entity_poly.entity_id
_entity_poly.type
_entity_poly.pdbx_seq_one_letter_code
_entity_poly.pdbx_strand_id
1 'polypeptide(L)'
;HACAVAAIVWDKKSGRSMTLKTDAPGVQFYTGNYVKDVKGKGGYVYEEHAGLCLETQGFPDAVNHPNFPSQIVNPGETYKHRMLFKFSIDG
;
A
#
# COMPACT_ATOMS: atom_id res chain seq x y z
N HIS A 1 -13.87 -9.65 -0.71
CA HIS A 1 -14.91 -8.82 -0.05
C HIS A 1 -15.19 -7.59 -0.92
N ALA A 2 -16.11 -6.69 -0.54
CA ALA A 2 -16.18 -5.38 -1.20
C ALA A 2 -14.96 -4.55 -0.75
N CYS A 3 -14.28 -3.88 -1.68
CA CYS A 3 -13.15 -3.02 -1.30
C CYS A 3 -13.65 -1.81 -0.49
N ALA A 4 -13.00 -1.51 0.62
CA ALA A 4 -13.21 -0.30 1.42
C ALA A 4 -12.07 0.71 1.19
N VAL A 5 -12.31 1.99 1.49
CA VAL A 5 -11.23 2.99 1.49
C VAL A 5 -10.28 2.68 2.64
N ALA A 6 -9.01 2.47 2.31
CA ALA A 6 -7.96 2.17 3.29
C ALA A 6 -7.04 3.36 3.54
N ALA A 7 -6.77 4.18 2.52
CA ALA A 7 -5.94 5.37 2.65
C ALA A 7 -6.29 6.43 1.61
N ILE A 8 -6.01 7.69 1.96
CA ILE A 8 -6.04 8.83 1.04
C ILE A 8 -4.71 9.56 1.22
N VAL A 9 -3.98 9.76 0.12
CA VAL A 9 -2.73 10.55 0.08
C VAL A 9 -3.00 11.81 -0.73
N TRP A 10 -2.62 12.95 -0.17
CA TRP A 10 -2.83 14.24 -0.81
C TRP A 10 -1.53 15.05 -0.81
N ASP A 11 -1.17 15.58 -1.99
CA ASP A 11 -0.07 16.54 -2.14
C ASP A 11 -0.65 17.93 -2.40
N LYS A 12 -0.65 18.75 -1.34
CA LYS A 12 -1.16 20.13 -1.38
C LYS A 12 -0.52 20.99 -2.47
N LYS A 13 0.77 20.78 -2.79
CA LYS A 13 1.48 21.65 -3.75
C LYS A 13 0.98 21.46 -5.18
N SER A 14 0.66 20.22 -5.55
CA SER A 14 0.17 19.89 -6.90
C SER A 14 -1.35 19.76 -6.98
N GLY A 15 -2.04 19.65 -5.84
CA GLY A 15 -3.46 19.31 -5.77
C GLY A 15 -3.78 17.85 -6.08
N ARG A 16 -2.77 17.00 -6.34
CA ARG A 16 -2.99 15.57 -6.62
C ARG A 16 -3.46 14.86 -5.37
N SER A 17 -4.46 13.99 -5.53
CA SER A 17 -4.95 13.07 -4.51
C SER A 17 -4.95 11.64 -5.04
N MET A 18 -4.66 10.68 -4.17
CA MET A 18 -4.75 9.25 -4.44
C MET A 18 -5.55 8.57 -3.33
N THR A 19 -6.72 8.03 -3.67
CA THR A 19 -7.50 7.15 -2.79
C THR A 19 -7.17 5.70 -3.09
N LEU A 20 -6.74 4.96 -2.08
CA LEU A 20 -6.53 3.51 -2.12
C LEU A 20 -7.73 2.81 -1.51
N LYS A 21 -8.38 1.94 -2.30
CA LYS A 21 -9.38 0.99 -1.81
C LYS A 21 -8.85 -0.43 -1.89
N THR A 22 -9.16 -1.27 -0.90
CA THR A 22 -8.80 -2.70 -0.92
C THR A 22 -9.77 -3.55 -0.13
N ASP A 23 -9.78 -4.85 -0.41
CA ASP A 23 -10.43 -5.85 0.42
C ASP A 23 -9.46 -6.66 1.30
N ALA A 24 -8.18 -6.29 1.33
CA ALA A 24 -7.22 -6.81 2.30
C ALA A 24 -7.51 -6.31 3.72
N PRO A 25 -7.13 -7.10 4.75
CA PRO A 25 -7.37 -6.73 6.14
C PRO A 25 -6.43 -5.62 6.65
N GLY A 26 -5.27 -5.42 6.04
CA GLY A 26 -4.27 -4.44 6.47
C GLY A 26 -3.63 -3.65 5.33
N VAL A 27 -2.97 -2.55 5.70
CA VAL A 27 -2.09 -1.77 4.81
C VAL A 27 -0.81 -1.43 5.55
N GLN A 28 0.34 -1.85 5.03
CA GLN A 28 1.64 -1.36 5.50
C GLN A 28 1.87 0.04 4.93
N PHE A 29 2.14 0.99 5.81
CA PHE A 29 2.57 2.32 5.42
C PHE A 29 4.08 2.45 5.68
N TYR A 30 4.85 2.58 4.61
CA TYR A 30 6.30 2.77 4.69
C TYR A 30 6.67 4.11 4.06
N THR A 31 7.37 4.93 4.82
CA THR A 31 7.74 6.31 4.47
C THR A 31 9.12 6.41 3.80
N GLY A 32 9.62 5.33 3.18
CA GLY A 32 10.87 5.39 2.42
C GLY A 32 12.13 5.60 3.27
N ASN A 33 12.12 5.18 4.54
CA ASN A 33 13.16 5.52 5.55
C ASN A 33 14.58 5.08 5.16
N TYR A 34 14.72 3.98 4.44
CA TYR A 34 16.02 3.39 4.13
C TYR A 34 16.46 3.60 2.68
N VAL A 35 15.73 4.43 1.92
CA VAL A 35 16.17 4.84 0.58
C VAL A 35 17.31 5.83 0.73
N LYS A 36 18.43 5.61 0.04
CA LYS A 36 19.59 6.49 0.14
C LYS A 36 20.40 6.46 -1.14
N ASP A 37 20.67 7.64 -1.71
CA ASP A 37 21.52 7.83 -2.89
C ASP A 37 21.18 6.91 -4.08
N VAL A 38 19.88 6.70 -4.34
CA VAL A 38 19.44 5.84 -5.45
C VAL A 38 19.24 6.67 -6.70
N LYS A 39 20.01 6.39 -7.76
CA LYS A 39 19.81 7.04 -9.06
C LYS A 39 18.42 6.71 -9.62
N GLY A 40 17.57 7.73 -9.69
CA GLY A 40 16.19 7.66 -10.14
C GLY A 40 15.96 8.15 -11.58
N LYS A 41 14.69 8.27 -11.93
CA LYS A 41 14.25 8.76 -13.26
C LYS A 41 14.47 10.27 -13.40
N GLY A 42 14.75 10.73 -14.62
CA GLY A 42 14.86 12.16 -14.92
C GLY A 42 16.03 12.88 -14.24
N GLY A 43 17.08 12.14 -13.86
CA GLY A 43 18.25 12.70 -13.16
C GLY A 43 18.05 12.92 -11.66
N TYR A 44 16.88 12.59 -11.11
CA TYR A 44 16.67 12.63 -9.67
C TYR A 44 17.50 11.57 -8.94
N VAL A 45 17.96 11.92 -7.75
CA VAL A 45 18.46 10.96 -6.76
C VAL A 45 17.36 10.80 -5.71
N TYR A 46 16.93 9.56 -5.47
CA TYR A 46 15.96 9.26 -4.44
C TYR A 46 16.69 9.11 -3.11
N GLU A 47 16.30 9.94 -2.15
CA GLU A 47 16.79 9.96 -0.78
C GLU A 47 15.73 9.43 0.19
N GLU A 48 16.07 9.42 1.47
CA GLU A 48 15.15 9.08 2.54
C GLU A 48 13.88 9.94 2.43
N HIS A 49 12.72 9.29 2.56
CA HIS A 49 11.40 9.92 2.43
C HIS A 49 11.08 10.54 1.05
N ALA A 50 11.85 10.25 0.00
CA ALA A 50 11.53 10.69 -1.36
C ALA A 50 10.25 10.06 -1.95
N GLY A 51 9.67 9.07 -1.26
CA GLY A 51 8.42 8.43 -1.62
C GLY A 51 7.82 7.67 -0.44
N LEU A 52 6.62 7.14 -0.66
CA LEU A 52 5.91 6.29 0.29
C LEU A 52 5.35 5.04 -0.39
N CYS A 53 5.11 4.01 0.41
CA CYS A 53 4.44 2.79 0.01
C CYS A 53 3.16 2.60 0.83
N LEU A 54 2.10 2.14 0.18
CA LEU A 54 0.86 1.69 0.80
C LEU A 54 0.59 0.26 0.32
N GLU A 55 1.07 -0.71 1.08
CA GLU A 55 1.08 -2.12 0.69
C GLU A 55 -0.14 -2.80 1.31
N THR A 56 -1.18 -3.04 0.53
CA THR A 56 -2.38 -3.75 1.02
C THR A 56 -2.07 -5.22 1.21
N GLN A 57 -2.32 -5.79 2.39
CA GLN A 57 -1.86 -7.13 2.72
C GLN A 57 -2.61 -7.79 3.89
N GLY A 58 -2.31 -9.08 4.12
CA GLY A 58 -2.51 -9.72 5.41
C GLY A 58 -1.64 -9.09 6.49
N PHE A 59 -1.97 -9.29 7.76
CA PHE A 59 -1.12 -8.76 8.83
C PHE A 59 0.27 -9.39 8.80
N PRO A 60 1.35 -8.61 9.03
CA PRO A 60 2.68 -9.17 9.21
C PRO A 60 2.66 -10.29 10.25
N ASP A 61 3.40 -11.36 9.98
CA ASP A 61 3.53 -12.53 10.85
C ASP A 61 2.22 -13.33 11.11
N ALA A 62 1.15 -13.10 10.34
CA ALA A 62 -0.14 -13.76 10.56
C ALA A 62 -0.10 -15.31 10.58
N VAL A 63 0.88 -15.93 9.93
CA VAL A 63 1.06 -17.40 9.95
C VAL A 63 1.39 -17.91 11.37
N ASN A 64 2.06 -17.10 12.19
CA ASN A 64 2.44 -17.45 13.56
C ASN A 64 1.45 -16.92 14.62
N HIS A 65 0.45 -16.14 14.21
CA HIS A 65 -0.53 -15.51 15.09
C HIS A 65 -1.95 -16.00 14.78
N PRO A 66 -2.43 -17.07 15.46
CA PRO A 66 -3.70 -17.72 15.12
C PRO A 66 -4.95 -16.83 15.32
N ASN A 67 -4.81 -15.71 16.03
CA ASN A 67 -5.86 -14.71 16.20
C ASN A 67 -5.91 -13.68 15.06
N PHE A 68 -4.96 -13.69 14.11
CA PHE A 68 -5.00 -12.85 12.91
C PHE A 68 -5.81 -13.52 11.80
N PRO A 69 -6.33 -12.75 10.82
CA PRO A 69 -6.95 -13.33 9.65
C PRO A 69 -5.97 -14.27 8.93
N SER A 70 -6.37 -15.54 8.77
CA SER A 70 -5.53 -16.55 8.12
C SER A 70 -5.14 -16.11 6.70
N GLN A 71 -3.87 -16.33 6.36
CA GLN A 71 -3.32 -16.13 5.01
C GLN A 71 -3.00 -17.47 4.31
N ILE A 72 -3.42 -18.60 4.90
CA ILE A 72 -3.20 -19.95 4.34
C ILE A 72 -4.24 -20.21 3.25
N VAL A 73 -3.79 -20.75 2.11
CA VAL A 73 -4.63 -21.18 0.98
C VAL A 73 -4.39 -22.67 0.78
N ASN A 74 -5.44 -23.47 0.91
CA ASN A 74 -5.36 -24.93 0.81
C ASN A 74 -5.50 -25.41 -0.66
N PRO A 75 -5.10 -26.66 -0.97
CA PRO A 75 -5.31 -27.22 -2.30
C PRO A 75 -6.78 -27.11 -2.74
N GLY A 76 -6.99 -26.57 -3.95
CA GLY A 76 -8.32 -26.34 -4.51
C GLY A 76 -8.96 -24.99 -4.15
N GLU A 77 -8.41 -24.25 -3.19
CA GLU A 77 -8.87 -22.90 -2.87
C GLU A 77 -8.28 -21.86 -3.83
N THR A 78 -9.02 -20.78 -4.07
CA THR A 78 -8.56 -19.65 -4.89
C THR A 78 -8.35 -18.44 -4.01
N TYR A 79 -7.11 -17.96 -3.95
CA TYR A 79 -6.81 -16.65 -3.37
C TYR A 79 -7.33 -15.53 -4.28
N LYS A 80 -8.02 -14.55 -3.68
CA LYS A 80 -8.46 -13.33 -4.38
C LYS A 80 -8.20 -12.13 -3.49
N HIS A 81 -7.47 -11.16 -4.01
CA HIS A 81 -7.20 -9.89 -3.38
C HIS A 81 -7.32 -8.78 -4.41
N ARG A 82 -8.01 -7.71 -4.04
CA ARG A 82 -8.32 -6.59 -4.92
C ARG A 82 -7.86 -5.30 -4.29
N MET A 83 -7.28 -4.44 -5.12
CA MET A 83 -6.99 -3.07 -4.77
C MET A 83 -7.31 -2.15 -5.94
N LEU A 84 -7.68 -0.92 -5.63
CA LEU A 84 -7.98 0.13 -6.59
C LEU A 84 -7.29 1.42 -6.15
N PHE A 85 -6.46 1.95 -7.03
CA PHE A 85 -5.89 3.30 -6.90
C PHE A 85 -6.74 4.26 -7.73
N LYS A 86 -7.44 5.18 -7.06
CA LYS A 86 -8.17 6.27 -7.72
C LYS A 86 -7.38 7.56 -7.55
N PHE A 87 -6.97 8.13 -8.67
CA PHE A 87 -6.33 9.44 -8.71
C PHE A 87 -7.36 10.53 -9.02
N SER A 88 -7.24 11.68 -8.37
CA SER A 88 -8.03 12.88 -8.68
C SER A 88 -7.22 14.15 -8.40
N ILE A 89 -7.84 15.29 -8.69
CA ILE A 89 -7.29 16.63 -8.48
C ILE A 89 -8.23 17.36 -7.51
N ASP A 90 -8.28 16.89 -6.27
CA ASP A 90 -9.15 17.44 -5.22
C ASP A 90 -8.30 17.67 -3.97
N GLY A 91 -8.13 18.94 -3.62
CA GLY A 91 -7.49 19.46 -2.42
C GLY A 91 -8.24 20.67 -1.92
#